data_AF-A0A8T4ZKL1-F1
#
_entry.id   AF-A0A8T4ZKL1-F1
#
_cell.length_a   1.000
_cell.length_b   1.000
_cell.length_c   1.000
_cell.angle_alpha   90.00
_cell.angle_beta   90.00
_cell.angle_gamma   90.00
#
_symmetry.space_group_name_H-M   'P 1'
#
loop_
_entity.id
_entity.type
_entity.pdbx_description
1 polymer ?
#
loop_
_entity_poly.entity_id
_entity_poly.type
_entity_poly.pdbx_seq_one_letter_code
_entity_poly.pdbx_strand_id
1 'polypeptide(L)'
;MIEFSSSFILSIRQRALRSRIWFKALNSAERAILTLAPKCVDAIKSPLLVDAVAKIIVKVAEALRSPLERFRSQVAAPLAEKISLIAQKWGNTQAKDWAFDKGFVQYLAVCKFNDVTVFR
;
A
#
# COMPACT_ATOMS: atom_id res chain seq x y z
N MET A 1 -9.36 -15.70 11.69
CA MET A 1 -7.90 -15.72 11.93
C MET A 1 -7.24 -15.54 10.57
N ILE A 2 -6.28 -14.63 10.39
CA ILE A 2 -5.61 -14.47 9.09
C ILE A 2 -4.71 -15.69 8.89
N GLU A 3 -5.10 -16.60 7.99
CA GLU A 3 -4.28 -17.75 7.66
C GLU A 3 -3.33 -17.39 6.53
N PHE A 4 -2.03 -17.37 6.83
CA PHE A 4 -1.00 -17.25 5.81
C PHE A 4 -0.70 -18.64 5.24
N SER A 5 -1.18 -18.90 4.03
CA SER A 5 -0.84 -20.11 3.29
C SER A 5 0.59 -20.03 2.72
N SER A 6 1.22 -21.19 2.57
CA SER A 6 2.55 -21.30 1.96
C SER A 6 2.58 -20.69 0.54
N SER A 7 1.54 -20.92 -0.26
CA SER A 7 1.42 -20.35 -1.62
C SER A 7 1.39 -18.82 -1.63
N PHE A 8 0.69 -18.21 -0.66
CA PHE A 8 0.65 -16.76 -0.53
C PHE A 8 2.04 -16.18 -0.21
N ILE A 9 2.77 -16.79 0.73
CA ILE A 9 4.11 -16.35 1.11
C ILE A 9 5.08 -16.46 -0.08
N LEU A 10 4.99 -17.54 -0.85
CA LEU A 10 5.79 -17.73 -2.06
C LEU A 10 5.49 -16.67 -3.12
N SER A 11 4.22 -16.29 -3.29
CA SER A 11 3.82 -15.24 -4.24
C SER A 11 4.42 -13.87 -3.87
N ILE A 12 4.42 -13.52 -2.58
CA ILE A 12 4.99 -12.27 -2.05
C ILE A 12 6.51 -12.27 -2.24
N ARG A 13 7.16 -13.39 -1.94
CA ARG A 13 8.60 -13.56 -2.19
C ARG A 13 8.94 -13.36 -3.66
N GLN A 14 8.21 -13.99 -4.57
CA GLN A 14 8.45 -13.85 -6.02
C GLN A 14 8.29 -12.39 -6.46
N ARG A 15 7.26 -11.70 -5.98
CA ARG A 15 7.04 -10.29 -6.28
C ARG A 15 8.17 -9.40 -5.73
N ALA A 16 8.62 -9.63 -4.51
CA ALA A 16 9.72 -8.88 -3.87
C ALA A 16 11.07 -9.10 -4.57
N LEU A 17 11.32 -10.31 -5.09
CA LEU A 17 12.51 -10.61 -5.88
C LEU A 17 12.50 -9.86 -7.23
N ARG A 18 11.37 -9.89 -7.95
CA ARG A 18 11.23 -9.19 -9.24
C ARG A 18 11.40 -7.68 -9.13
N SER A 19 10.98 -7.07 -8.03
CA SER A 19 11.09 -5.63 -7.78
C SER A 19 12.42 -5.21 -7.14
N ARG A 20 13.38 -6.13 -6.96
CA ARG A 20 14.65 -5.94 -6.23
C ARG A 20 14.50 -5.52 -4.75
N ILE A 21 13.28 -5.46 -4.23
CA ILE A 21 12.96 -5.07 -2.85
C ILE A 21 13.46 -6.11 -1.85
N TRP A 22 13.50 -7.38 -2.25
CA TRP A 22 14.00 -8.48 -1.43
C TRP A 22 15.37 -8.19 -0.81
N PHE A 23 16.27 -7.53 -1.55
CA PHE A 23 17.61 -7.21 -1.07
C PHE A 23 17.76 -5.79 -0.51
N LYS A 24 16.84 -4.88 -0.89
CA LYS A 24 16.91 -3.47 -0.50
C LYS A 24 16.17 -3.16 0.80
N ALA A 25 15.02 -3.81 1.04
CA ALA A 25 14.13 -3.49 2.16
C ALA A 25 14.17 -4.54 3.28
N LEU A 26 14.49 -5.80 2.98
CA LEU A 26 14.46 -6.89 3.96
C LEU A 26 15.85 -7.18 4.54
N ASN A 27 15.93 -7.41 5.84
CA ASN A 27 17.14 -7.84 6.52
C ASN A 27 17.37 -9.36 6.37
N SER A 28 18.49 -9.89 6.90
CA SER A 28 18.81 -11.33 6.81
C SER A 28 17.77 -12.21 7.51
N ALA A 29 17.31 -11.84 8.70
CA ALA A 29 16.33 -12.59 9.47
C ALA A 29 14.94 -12.64 8.80
N GLU A 30 14.45 -11.52 8.29
CA GLU A 30 13.17 -11.42 7.59
C GLU A 30 13.15 -12.30 6.32
N ARG A 31 14.26 -12.29 5.57
CA ARG A 31 14.44 -13.17 4.40
C ARG A 31 14.49 -14.65 4.78
N ALA A 32 15.14 -14.97 5.90
CA ALA A 32 15.18 -16.34 6.41
C ALA A 32 13.78 -16.82 6.81
N ILE A 33 13.00 -16.00 7.52
CA ILE A 33 11.62 -16.30 7.91
C ILE A 33 10.75 -16.58 6.66
N LEU A 34 10.76 -15.69 5.66
CA LEU A 34 10.00 -15.91 4.42
C LEU A 34 10.48 -17.10 3.58
N THR A 35 11.70 -17.58 3.82
CA THR A 35 12.26 -18.76 3.15
C THR A 35 11.93 -20.07 3.86
N LEU A 36 11.91 -20.06 5.20
CA LEU A 36 11.68 -21.23 6.03
C LEU A 36 10.20 -21.49 6.29
N ALA A 37 9.40 -20.44 6.54
CA ALA A 37 7.97 -20.58 6.83
C ALA A 37 7.21 -21.47 5.82
N PRO A 38 7.29 -21.24 4.49
CA PRO A 38 6.57 -22.07 3.52
C PRO A 38 7.11 -23.50 3.36
N LYS A 39 8.34 -23.78 3.86
CA LYS A 39 8.95 -25.12 3.84
C LYS A 39 8.55 -25.95 5.06
N CYS A 40 8.30 -25.30 6.19
CA CYS A 40 8.01 -25.98 7.44
C CYS A 40 6.50 -26.17 7.67
N VAL A 41 5.66 -25.28 7.13
CA VAL A 41 4.21 -25.31 7.36
C VAL A 41 3.42 -24.92 6.11
N ASP A 42 2.33 -25.65 5.85
CA ASP A 42 1.36 -25.30 4.80
C ASP A 42 0.52 -24.07 5.18
N ALA A 43 0.17 -23.96 6.47
CA ALA A 43 -0.51 -22.82 7.05
C ALA A 43 0.06 -22.50 8.44
N ILE A 44 0.36 -21.22 8.67
CA ILE A 44 0.91 -20.76 9.95
C ILE A 44 -0.21 -20.72 11.01
N LYS A 45 -0.15 -21.63 11.98
CA LYS A 45 -1.10 -21.66 13.12
C LYS A 45 -0.62 -20.88 14.35
N SER A 46 0.68 -20.64 14.47
CA SER A 46 1.25 -19.92 15.61
C SER A 46 1.01 -18.42 15.50
N PRO A 47 0.35 -17.77 16.50
CA PRO A 47 0.01 -16.35 16.43
C PRO A 47 1.24 -15.44 16.41
N LEU A 48 2.32 -15.83 17.11
CA LEU A 48 3.58 -15.07 17.11
C LEU A 48 4.23 -15.09 15.72
N LEU A 49 4.17 -16.23 15.03
CA LEU A 49 4.72 -16.35 13.69
C LEU A 49 3.85 -15.62 12.66
N VAL A 50 2.52 -15.65 12.82
CA VAL A 50 1.59 -14.86 12.02
C VAL A 50 1.91 -13.37 12.15
N ASP A 51 2.10 -12.85 13.37
CA ASP A 51 2.42 -11.44 13.59
C ASP A 51 3.77 -11.05 12.96
N ALA A 52 4.81 -11.88 13.14
CA ALA A 52 6.12 -11.65 12.53
C ALA A 52 6.04 -11.62 11.00
N VAL A 53 5.33 -12.58 10.39
CA VAL A 53 5.16 -12.65 8.93
C VAL A 53 4.30 -11.49 8.42
N ALA A 54 3.26 -11.10 9.14
CA ALA A 54 2.42 -9.94 8.80
C ALA A 54 3.25 -8.65 8.74
N LYS A 55 4.10 -8.39 9.76
CA LYS A 55 5.00 -7.23 9.78
C LYS A 55 5.93 -7.20 8.57
N ILE A 56 6.47 -8.36 8.18
CA ILE A 56 7.34 -8.46 6.99
C ILE A 56 6.53 -8.17 5.72
N ILE A 57 5.33 -8.72 5.58
CA ILE A 57 4.47 -8.50 4.40
C ILE A 57 4.09 -7.01 4.28
N VAL A 58 3.74 -6.35 5.39
CA VAL A 58 3.46 -4.90 5.40
C VAL A 58 4.68 -4.12 4.91
N LYS A 59 5.87 -4.44 5.41
CA LYS A 59 7.12 -3.81 4.97
C LYS A 59 7.39 -4.00 3.48
N VAL A 60 7.14 -5.20 2.94
CA VAL A 60 7.25 -5.47 1.50
C VAL A 60 6.23 -4.68 0.70
N ALA A 61 4.98 -4.61 1.16
CA ALA A 61 3.91 -3.86 0.51
C ALA A 61 4.23 -2.35 0.46
N GLU A 62 4.74 -1.78 1.55
CA GLU A 62 5.16 -0.39 1.63
C GLU A 62 6.35 -0.08 0.71
N ALA A 63 7.32 -0.99 0.62
CA ALA A 63 8.43 -0.87 -0.30
C ALA A 63 7.99 -0.99 -1.77
N LEU A 64 6.92 -1.75 -2.05
CA LEU A 64 6.34 -1.92 -3.39
C LEU A 64 5.47 -0.73 -3.82
N ARG A 65 5.05 0.14 -2.90
CA ARG A 65 4.24 1.32 -3.25
C ARG A 65 5.01 2.24 -4.18
N SER A 66 4.42 2.55 -5.34
CA SER A 66 4.96 3.55 -6.25
C SER A 66 4.93 4.94 -5.60
N PRO A 67 5.79 5.88 -6.04
CA PRO A 67 5.75 7.27 -5.58
C PRO A 67 4.34 7.89 -5.73
N LEU A 68 3.65 7.58 -6.83
CA LEU A 68 2.29 8.03 -7.08
C LEU A 68 1.29 7.45 -6.07
N GLU A 69 1.41 6.16 -5.72
CA GLU A 69 0.55 5.54 -4.70
C GLU A 69 0.72 6.18 -3.32
N ARG A 70 1.96 6.50 -2.95
CA ARG A 70 2.26 7.24 -1.71
C ARG A 70 1.64 8.63 -1.77
N PHE A 71 1.88 9.36 -2.85
CA PHE A 71 1.34 10.69 -3.08
C PHE A 71 -0.19 10.72 -3.04
N ARG A 72 -0.84 9.73 -3.68
CA ARG A 72 -2.29 9.58 -3.67
C ARG A 72 -2.83 9.47 -2.24
N SER A 73 -2.22 8.61 -1.42
CA SER A 73 -2.66 8.40 -0.04
C SER A 73 -2.38 9.60 0.88
N GLN A 74 -1.27 10.30 0.70
CA GLN A 74 -0.82 11.36 1.61
C GLN A 74 -1.29 12.75 1.21
N VAL A 75 -1.51 13.00 -0.09
CA VAL A 75 -1.79 14.34 -0.63
C VAL A 75 -3.12 14.38 -1.34
N ALA A 76 -3.39 13.43 -2.25
CA ALA A 76 -4.59 13.50 -3.09
C ALA A 76 -5.88 13.20 -2.32
N ALA A 77 -5.86 12.20 -1.41
CA ALA A 77 -7.01 11.88 -0.57
C ALA A 77 -7.47 13.06 0.32
N PRO A 78 -6.58 13.70 1.12
CA PRO A 78 -6.99 14.87 1.91
C PRO A 78 -7.31 16.08 1.03
N LEU A 79 -6.73 16.19 -0.18
CA LEU A 79 -7.12 17.23 -1.14
C LEU A 79 -8.54 17.01 -1.67
N ALA A 80 -8.92 15.77 -1.98
CA ALA A 80 -10.27 15.42 -2.43
C ALA A 80 -11.32 15.77 -1.38
N GLU A 81 -11.03 15.48 -0.10
CA GLU A 81 -11.87 15.85 1.02
C GLU A 81 -12.05 17.37 1.13
N LYS A 82 -10.95 18.14 1.03
CA LYS A 82 -11.02 19.60 1.05
C LYS A 82 -11.88 20.16 -0.10
N ILE A 83 -11.69 19.66 -1.32
CA ILE A 83 -12.47 20.09 -2.49
C ILE A 83 -13.95 19.74 -2.32
N SER A 84 -14.24 18.53 -1.84
CA SER A 84 -15.59 18.09 -1.51
C SER A 84 -16.27 19.02 -0.49
N LEU A 85 -15.57 19.39 0.58
CA LEU A 85 -16.10 20.31 1.60
C LEU A 85 -16.35 21.72 1.05
N ILE A 86 -15.49 22.22 0.16
CA ILE A 86 -15.69 23.53 -0.48
C ILE A 86 -16.95 23.50 -1.35
N ALA A 87 -17.12 22.46 -2.17
CA ALA A 87 -18.29 22.32 -3.02
C ALA A 87 -19.60 22.17 -2.22
N GLN A 88 -19.56 21.47 -1.09
CA GLN A 88 -20.69 21.40 -0.15
C GLN A 88 -21.05 22.78 0.42
N LYS A 89 -20.05 23.58 0.80
CA LYS A 89 -20.28 24.96 1.29
C LYS A 89 -20.86 25.88 0.21
N TRP A 90 -20.64 25.57 -1.06
CA TRP A 90 -21.25 26.29 -2.19
C TRP A 90 -22.66 25.81 -2.55
N GLY A 91 -23.21 24.84 -1.80
CA GLY A 91 -24.56 24.33 -1.99
C GLY A 91 -24.67 22.99 -2.71
N ASN A 92 -23.55 22.40 -3.17
CA ASN A 92 -23.56 21.07 -3.76
C ASN A 92 -23.38 19.98 -2.69
N THR A 93 -24.49 19.56 -2.08
CA THR A 93 -24.51 18.53 -1.03
C THR A 93 -24.02 17.15 -1.51
N GLN A 94 -24.18 16.83 -2.81
CA GLN A 94 -23.72 15.58 -3.41
C GLN A 94 -22.19 15.49 -3.50
N ALA A 95 -21.49 16.63 -3.40
CA ALA A 95 -20.03 16.64 -3.46
C ALA A 95 -19.37 15.86 -2.31
N LYS A 96 -20.10 15.53 -1.24
CA LYS A 96 -19.63 14.66 -0.16
C LYS A 96 -19.07 13.33 -0.68
N ASP A 97 -19.70 12.76 -1.70
CA ASP A 97 -19.32 11.44 -2.23
C ASP A 97 -18.00 11.48 -3.02
N TRP A 98 -17.58 12.65 -3.48
CA TRP A 98 -16.33 12.82 -4.25
C TRP A 98 -15.10 12.42 -3.44
N ALA A 99 -15.10 12.66 -2.12
CA ALA A 99 -14.00 12.28 -1.24
C ALA A 99 -13.79 10.76 -1.19
N PHE A 100 -14.84 9.98 -1.46
CA PHE A 100 -14.82 8.52 -1.46
C PHE A 100 -14.68 7.92 -2.87
N ASP A 101 -14.82 8.74 -3.91
CA ASP A 101 -14.64 8.33 -5.29
C ASP A 101 -13.15 8.09 -5.60
N LYS A 102 -12.81 6.82 -5.83
CA LYS A 102 -11.44 6.40 -6.16
C LYS A 102 -10.94 7.01 -7.48
N GLY A 103 -11.82 7.20 -8.45
CA GLY A 103 -11.51 7.83 -9.73
C GLY A 103 -11.18 9.31 -9.53
N PHE A 104 -11.96 10.01 -8.71
CA PHE A 104 -11.70 11.41 -8.38
C PHE A 104 -10.36 11.60 -7.63
N VAL A 105 -10.10 10.79 -6.60
CA VAL A 105 -8.84 10.82 -5.86
C VAL A 105 -7.65 10.48 -6.78
N GLN A 106 -7.81 9.51 -7.69
CA GLN A 106 -6.79 9.15 -8.67
C GLN A 106 -6.51 10.30 -9.64
N TYR A 107 -7.55 10.96 -10.15
CA TYR A 107 -7.43 12.12 -11.04
C TYR A 107 -6.62 13.24 -10.37
N LEU A 108 -6.99 13.62 -9.14
CA LEU A 108 -6.27 14.64 -8.37
C LEU A 108 -4.82 14.25 -8.10
N ALA A 109 -4.57 12.96 -7.80
CA ALA A 109 -3.21 12.46 -7.60
C ALA A 109 -2.35 12.67 -8.84
N VAL A 110 -2.85 12.28 -10.02
CA VAL A 110 -2.10 12.41 -11.28
C VAL A 110 -1.90 13.89 -11.64
N CYS A 111 -2.94 14.72 -11.54
CA CYS A 111 -2.85 16.15 -11.84
C CYS A 111 -1.83 16.85 -10.93
N LYS A 112 -1.87 16.61 -9.62
CA LYS A 112 -0.94 17.26 -8.68
C LYS A 112 0.46 16.67 -8.67
N PHE A 113 0.61 15.39 -8.98
CA PHE A 113 1.93 14.76 -9.08
C PHE A 113 2.68 15.25 -10.33
N ASN A 114 1.97 15.58 -11.41
CA ASN A 114 2.54 16.10 -12.65
C ASN A 114 2.55 17.64 -12.73
N ASP A 115 2.06 18.33 -11.69
CA ASP A 115 2.01 19.79 -11.66
C ASP A 115 3.43 20.35 -11.66
N VAL A 116 3.78 21.13 -12.69
CA VAL A 116 5.13 21.65 -12.87
C VAL A 116 5.37 22.77 -11.87
N THR A 117 6.35 22.60 -10.99
CA THR A 117 6.65 23.54 -9.89
C THR A 117 7.05 24.95 -10.35
N VAL A 118 7.30 25.16 -11.64
CA VAL A 118 7.71 26.44 -12.24
C VAL A 118 6.56 27.44 -12.36
N PHE A 119 5.30 27.00 -12.35
CA PHE A 119 4.12 27.89 -12.45
C PHE A 119 3.44 28.17 -11.11
N ARG A 120 4.17 28.00 -9.99
CA ARG A 120 3.69 28.32 -8.64
C ARG A 120 3.96 29.77 -8.28
#